data_AF-A0A6L8MJI4-F1
#
_entry.id   AF-A0A6L8MJI4-F1
#
_cell.length_a   1.000
_cell.length_b   1.000
_cell.length_c   1.000
_cell.angle_alpha   90.00
_cell.angle_beta   90.00
_cell.angle_gamma   90.00
#
_symmetry.space_group_name_H-M   'P 1'
#
loop_
_entity.id
_entity.type
_entity.pdbx_description
1 polymer ?
#
loop_
_entity_poly.entity_id
_entity_poly.type
_entity_poly.pdbx_seq_one_letter_code
_entity_poly.pdbx_strand_id
1 'polypeptide(L)'
;MKTMKWLLKREMWENKGMLLWTPLAIAGAIVALVLSALVMSHTSNLRIDGQNLATVTIEGQVRTRIAETLVQVYIGTGLPVLMALGLLVFFYCLSALHDERRDRSLLFWKSLPVSDFATVLSKALLALVVAPLITIGITIALGLVMLLATCLTLLVHGTNLFGEVLSSPDLYLSPLRLIGLLPVYILWALPTVGWLLMVSSMARSKVFLWAVGTPVIITLLLVWAQKALMFGVDALWFAYHITNRILLGVAPGSWLVFGGDRIHLAHAERKLPLPDAIFNASWSTLAGPGVWIGALAGIVMIAMAVYMRRRREEV
;
A
#
# COMPACT_ATOMS: atom_id res chain seq x y z
N MET A 1 5.83 -24.77 -13.88
CA MET A 1 5.59 -23.33 -14.09
C MET A 1 4.17 -23.00 -14.60
N LYS A 2 3.54 -23.81 -15.48
CA LYS A 2 2.17 -23.54 -15.98
C LYS A 2 1.10 -23.48 -14.87
N THR A 3 1.19 -24.31 -13.83
CA THR A 3 0.21 -24.40 -12.74
C THR A 3 0.08 -23.11 -11.93
N MET A 4 1.19 -22.51 -11.49
CA MET A 4 1.17 -21.28 -10.68
C MET A 4 0.55 -20.09 -11.44
N LYS A 5 0.85 -19.97 -12.74
CA LYS A 5 0.24 -18.96 -13.61
C LYS A 5 -1.28 -19.08 -13.65
N TRP A 6 -1.81 -20.30 -13.72
CA TRP A 6 -3.25 -20.54 -13.73
C TRP A 6 -3.90 -20.27 -12.38
N LEU A 7 -3.26 -20.64 -11.26
CA LEU A 7 -3.75 -20.32 -9.92
C LEU A 7 -3.84 -18.81 -9.71
N LEU A 8 -2.80 -18.06 -10.06
CA LEU A 8 -2.81 -16.61 -9.96
C LEU A 8 -3.89 -15.99 -10.86
N LYS A 9 -4.02 -16.47 -12.10
CA LYS A 9 -5.06 -15.98 -13.02
C LYS A 9 -6.47 -16.23 -12.47
N ARG A 10 -6.69 -17.40 -11.84
CA ARG A 10 -7.96 -17.71 -11.17
C ARG A 10 -8.22 -16.76 -9.99
N GLU A 11 -7.26 -16.61 -9.09
CA GLU A 11 -7.38 -15.72 -7.92
C GLU A 11 -7.66 -14.27 -8.34
N MET A 12 -6.99 -13.80 -9.39
CA MET A 12 -7.25 -12.49 -9.98
C MET A 12 -8.67 -12.38 -10.53
N TRP A 13 -9.20 -13.46 -11.10
CA TRP A 13 -10.54 -13.48 -11.70
C TRP A 13 -11.66 -13.53 -10.68
N GLU A 14 -11.48 -14.30 -9.60
CA GLU A 14 -12.41 -14.36 -8.48
C GLU A 14 -12.44 -13.03 -7.71
N ASN A 15 -11.29 -12.36 -7.59
CA ASN A 15 -11.15 -11.12 -6.80
C ASN A 15 -11.05 -9.85 -7.66
N LYS A 16 -11.56 -9.83 -8.90
CA LYS A 16 -11.49 -8.66 -9.80
C LYS A 16 -12.07 -7.39 -9.17
N GLY A 17 -13.18 -7.54 -8.46
CA GLY A 17 -13.87 -6.43 -7.78
C GLY A 17 -12.91 -5.69 -6.85
N MET A 18 -12.31 -6.43 -5.93
CA MET A 18 -11.36 -5.92 -4.95
C MET A 18 -10.05 -5.43 -5.59
N LEU A 19 -9.47 -6.20 -6.52
CA LEU A 19 -8.13 -5.92 -7.07
C LEU A 19 -8.11 -4.76 -8.06
N LEU A 20 -9.12 -4.66 -8.91
CA LEU A 20 -9.12 -3.72 -10.03
C LEU A 20 -10.18 -2.64 -9.86
N TRP A 21 -11.43 -3.03 -9.60
CA TRP A 21 -12.55 -2.09 -9.58
C TRP A 21 -12.50 -1.15 -8.37
N THR A 22 -12.14 -1.64 -7.18
CA THR A 22 -12.07 -0.78 -5.99
C THR A 22 -11.01 0.32 -6.13
N PRO A 23 -9.74 0.03 -6.47
CA PRO A 23 -8.74 1.08 -6.69
C PRO A 23 -9.10 2.01 -7.85
N LEU A 24 -9.71 1.48 -8.92
CA LEU A 24 -10.15 2.27 -10.07
C LEU A 24 -11.30 3.22 -9.73
N ALA A 25 -12.25 2.78 -8.89
CA ALA A 25 -13.35 3.61 -8.41
C ALA A 25 -12.83 4.77 -7.54
N ILE A 26 -11.87 4.50 -6.65
CA ILE A 26 -11.21 5.54 -5.85
C ILE A 26 -10.48 6.54 -6.76
N ALA A 27 -9.69 6.05 -7.72
CA ALA A 27 -9.00 6.89 -8.68
C ALA A 27 -9.97 7.74 -9.52
N GLY A 28 -11.06 7.14 -10.01
CA GLY A 28 -12.10 7.84 -10.77
C GLY A 28 -12.81 8.91 -9.95
N ALA A 29 -13.09 8.64 -8.67
CA ALA A 29 -13.67 9.62 -7.76
C ALA A 29 -12.72 10.81 -7.53
N ILE A 30 -11.42 10.56 -7.36
CA ILE A 30 -10.40 11.63 -7.24
C ILE A 30 -10.37 12.48 -8.51
N VAL A 31 -10.31 11.85 -9.70
CA VAL A 31 -10.33 12.56 -10.97
C VAL A 31 -11.59 13.42 -11.10
N ALA A 32 -12.76 12.86 -10.81
CA ALA A 32 -14.03 13.59 -10.88
C ALA A 32 -14.07 14.80 -9.92
N LEU A 33 -13.60 14.62 -8.67
CA LEU A 33 -13.54 15.69 -7.68
C LEU A 33 -12.59 16.82 -8.11
N VAL A 34 -11.41 16.48 -8.61
CA VAL A 34 -10.45 17.52 -9.01
C VAL A 34 -10.88 18.21 -10.31
N LEU A 35 -11.36 17.47 -11.31
CA LEU A 35 -11.85 18.07 -12.54
C LEU A 35 -13.07 18.98 -12.27
N SER A 36 -14.00 18.59 -11.40
CA SER A 36 -15.13 19.46 -11.03
C SER A 36 -14.68 20.73 -10.32
N ALA A 37 -13.67 20.65 -9.44
CA ALA A 37 -13.06 21.82 -8.81
C ALA A 37 -12.38 22.76 -9.83
N LEU A 38 -11.68 22.20 -10.83
CA LEU A 38 -11.05 22.97 -11.90
C LEU A 38 -12.08 23.68 -12.80
N VAL A 39 -13.19 23.02 -13.13
CA VAL A 39 -14.29 23.65 -13.89
C VAL A 39 -14.94 24.78 -13.10
N MET A 40 -15.20 24.58 -11.80
CA MET A 40 -15.75 25.62 -10.93
C MET A 40 -14.79 26.83 -10.82
N SER A 41 -13.49 26.57 -10.76
CA SER A 41 -12.45 27.60 -10.77
C SER A 41 -12.43 28.42 -12.05
N HIS A 42 -12.74 27.83 -13.22
CA HIS A 42 -12.87 28.59 -14.47
C HIS A 42 -14.12 29.48 -14.50
N THR A 43 -15.21 29.06 -13.86
CA THR A 43 -16.48 29.82 -13.84
C THR A 43 -16.53 30.93 -12.79
N SER A 44 -15.71 30.84 -11.75
CA SER A 44 -15.57 31.87 -10.74
C SER A 44 -14.38 32.75 -11.09
N ASN A 45 -14.61 34.02 -11.43
CA ASN A 45 -13.54 35.01 -11.44
C ASN A 45 -12.94 35.06 -10.02
N LEU A 46 -11.87 34.31 -9.77
CA LEU A 46 -11.16 34.29 -8.48
C LEU A 46 -10.56 35.68 -8.24
N ARG A 47 -11.36 36.53 -7.58
CA ARG A 47 -10.97 37.86 -7.09
C ARG A 47 -10.32 37.66 -5.73
N ILE A 48 -9.01 37.47 -5.71
CA ILE A 48 -8.22 37.65 -4.49
C ILE A 48 -7.77 39.11 -4.49
N ASP A 49 -8.24 39.88 -3.51
CA ASP A 49 -7.84 41.28 -3.30
C ASP A 49 -8.17 42.27 -4.45
N GLY A 50 -9.33 42.10 -5.09
CA GLY A 50 -9.83 43.07 -6.08
C GLY A 50 -9.11 43.09 -7.43
N GLN A 51 -8.01 42.35 -7.60
CA GLN A 51 -7.32 42.17 -8.86
C GLN A 51 -7.77 40.87 -9.54
N ASN A 52 -8.06 40.96 -10.84
CA ASN A 52 -8.32 39.77 -11.65
C ASN A 52 -7.00 39.01 -11.81
N LEU A 53 -6.91 37.79 -11.29
CA LEU A 53 -5.80 36.85 -11.56
C LEU A 53 -5.75 36.37 -13.04
N ALA A 54 -6.55 36.97 -13.91
CA ALA A 54 -6.85 36.47 -15.25
C ALA A 54 -5.68 36.55 -16.25
N THR A 55 -4.54 37.17 -15.94
CA THR A 55 -3.42 37.30 -16.89
C THR A 55 -2.08 37.58 -16.19
N VAL A 56 -1.74 36.82 -15.14
CA VAL A 56 -0.32 36.77 -14.73
C VAL A 56 0.32 35.61 -15.48
N THR A 57 0.93 35.89 -16.63
CA THR A 57 1.85 34.92 -17.25
C THR A 57 2.95 34.65 -16.23
N ILE A 58 2.98 33.43 -15.71
CA ILE A 58 4.00 33.04 -14.75
C ILE A 58 5.28 32.81 -15.55
N GLU A 59 6.17 33.79 -15.53
CA GLU A 59 7.43 33.76 -16.26
C GLU A 59 8.65 33.63 -15.33
N GLY A 60 9.76 33.17 -15.91
CA GLY A 60 11.05 33.03 -15.23
C GLY A 60 11.08 31.96 -14.14
N GLN A 61 11.82 32.24 -13.06
CA GLN A 61 12.13 31.32 -11.95
C GLN A 61 10.89 30.78 -11.21
N VAL A 62 9.75 31.47 -11.29
CA VAL A 62 8.51 31.01 -10.65
C VAL A 62 7.89 29.86 -11.46
N ARG A 63 7.98 29.92 -12.79
CA ARG A 63 7.46 28.88 -13.69
C ARG A 63 8.18 27.55 -13.49
N THR A 64 9.51 27.60 -13.44
CA THR A 64 10.36 26.41 -13.21
C THR A 64 10.06 25.79 -11.86
N ARG A 65 9.92 26.60 -10.81
CA ARG A 65 9.59 26.12 -9.46
C ARG A 65 8.19 25.48 -9.37
N ILE A 66 7.20 26.00 -10.09
CA ILE A 66 5.88 25.38 -10.17
C ILE A 66 5.96 24.03 -10.89
N ALA A 67 6.66 23.96 -12.02
CA ALA A 67 6.85 22.71 -12.74
C ALA A 67 7.58 21.66 -11.89
N GLU A 68 8.66 22.04 -11.20
CA GLU A 68 9.39 21.17 -10.28
C GLU A 68 8.49 20.64 -9.15
N THR A 69 7.71 21.51 -8.51
CA THR A 69 6.82 21.09 -7.42
C THR A 69 5.72 20.16 -7.92
N LEU A 70 5.10 20.44 -9.08
CA LEU A 70 4.10 19.57 -9.70
C LEU A 70 4.66 18.16 -9.98
N VAL A 71 5.87 18.08 -10.55
CA VAL A 71 6.52 16.80 -10.87
C VAL A 71 6.98 16.06 -9.60
N GLN A 72 7.25 16.74 -8.49
CA GLN A 72 7.57 16.06 -7.23
C GLN A 72 6.34 15.49 -6.52
N VAL A 73 5.17 16.12 -6.67
CA VAL A 73 3.97 15.75 -5.90
C VAL A 73 2.94 14.93 -6.66
N TYR A 74 3.04 14.81 -7.99
CA TYR A 74 1.97 14.19 -8.79
C TYR A 74 1.66 12.73 -8.39
N ILE A 75 2.66 11.92 -8.02
CA ILE A 75 2.43 10.56 -7.50
C ILE A 75 1.68 10.59 -6.16
N GLY A 76 1.90 11.62 -5.35
CA GLY A 76 1.21 11.83 -4.07
C GLY A 76 -0.30 11.92 -4.21
N THR A 77 -0.82 12.33 -5.37
CA THR A 77 -2.28 12.33 -5.64
C THR A 77 -2.91 10.95 -5.55
N GLY A 78 -2.14 9.89 -5.82
CA GLY A 78 -2.59 8.50 -5.70
C GLY A 78 -2.36 7.86 -4.33
N LEU A 79 -1.99 8.65 -3.32
CA LEU A 79 -1.84 8.16 -1.94
C LEU A 79 -3.12 7.49 -1.39
N PRO A 80 -4.35 8.01 -1.61
CA PRO A 80 -5.56 7.31 -1.16
C PRO A 80 -5.74 5.93 -1.81
N VAL A 81 -5.35 5.79 -3.09
CA VAL A 81 -5.37 4.51 -3.81
C VAL A 81 -4.36 3.53 -3.19
N LEU A 82 -3.15 4.02 -2.84
CA LEU A 82 -2.15 3.22 -2.12
C LEU A 82 -2.62 2.83 -0.71
N MET A 83 -3.27 3.74 0.04
CA MET A 83 -3.79 3.41 1.37
C MET A 83 -4.87 2.32 1.32
N ALA A 84 -5.70 2.31 0.28
CA ALA A 84 -6.70 1.27 0.08
C ALA A 84 -6.09 -0.13 -0.08
N LEU A 85 -4.89 -0.26 -0.66
CA LEU A 85 -4.21 -1.55 -0.82
C LEU A 85 -4.04 -2.30 0.50
N GLY A 86 -3.67 -1.60 1.58
CA GLY A 86 -3.50 -2.22 2.89
C GLY A 86 -4.80 -2.89 3.36
N LEU A 87 -5.92 -2.20 3.22
CA LEU A 87 -7.24 -2.70 3.58
C LEU A 87 -7.67 -3.87 2.69
N LEU A 88 -7.48 -3.75 1.37
CA LEU A 88 -7.83 -4.79 0.40
C LEU A 88 -7.04 -6.08 0.65
N VAL A 89 -5.72 -5.98 0.81
CA VAL A 89 -4.84 -7.13 1.10
C VAL A 89 -5.17 -7.75 2.46
N PHE A 90 -5.45 -6.91 3.47
CA PHE A 90 -5.83 -7.38 4.80
C PHE A 90 -7.08 -8.27 4.74
N PHE A 91 -8.17 -7.76 4.17
CA PHE A 91 -9.43 -8.52 4.09
C PHE A 91 -9.32 -9.73 3.16
N TYR A 92 -8.59 -9.62 2.05
CA TYR A 92 -8.29 -10.74 1.17
C TYR A 92 -7.62 -11.88 1.93
N CYS A 93 -6.49 -11.63 2.60
CA CYS A 93 -5.73 -12.69 3.28
C CYS A 93 -6.55 -13.34 4.39
N LEU A 94 -7.42 -12.55 5.04
CA LEU A 94 -8.27 -13.00 6.13
C LEU A 94 -9.36 -13.97 5.64
N SER A 95 -9.98 -13.71 4.49
CA SER A 95 -11.06 -14.54 3.97
C SER A 95 -10.58 -15.69 3.06
N ALA A 96 -9.42 -15.55 2.40
CA ALA A 96 -9.04 -16.40 1.28
C ALA A 96 -8.90 -17.91 1.58
N LEU A 97 -8.52 -18.33 2.80
CA LEU A 97 -8.46 -19.75 3.20
C LEU A 97 -9.66 -20.17 4.07
N HIS A 98 -10.37 -19.20 4.63
CA HIS A 98 -11.57 -19.44 5.42
C HIS A 98 -12.77 -19.73 4.53
N ASP A 99 -12.99 -18.91 3.51
CA ASP A 99 -14.12 -19.03 2.59
C ASP A 99 -14.06 -20.35 1.81
N GLU A 100 -12.85 -20.81 1.41
CA GLU A 100 -12.70 -22.13 0.76
C GLU A 100 -13.14 -23.31 1.64
N ARG A 101 -13.00 -23.18 2.97
CA ARG A 101 -13.48 -24.19 3.92
C ARG A 101 -14.98 -24.04 4.16
N ARG A 102 -15.45 -22.80 4.30
CA ARG A 102 -16.86 -22.48 4.51
C ARG A 102 -17.73 -22.98 3.34
N ASP A 103 -17.26 -22.81 2.12
CA ASP A 103 -18.00 -23.17 0.90
C ASP A 103 -17.72 -24.60 0.44
N ARG A 104 -16.93 -25.38 1.20
CA ARG A 104 -16.49 -26.75 0.88
C ARG A 104 -15.79 -26.91 -0.48
N SER A 105 -15.41 -25.80 -1.13
CA SER A 105 -14.64 -25.81 -2.38
C SER A 105 -13.25 -26.41 -2.21
N LEU A 106 -12.74 -26.48 -0.97
CA LEU A 106 -11.53 -27.22 -0.61
C LEU A 106 -11.51 -28.66 -1.16
N LEU A 107 -12.63 -29.38 -1.13
CA LEU A 107 -12.72 -30.78 -1.60
C LEU A 107 -12.49 -30.89 -3.11
N PHE A 108 -13.03 -29.94 -3.88
CA PHE A 108 -12.80 -29.83 -5.32
C PHE A 108 -11.33 -29.49 -5.62
N TRP A 109 -10.71 -28.59 -4.87
CA TRP A 109 -9.31 -28.25 -5.09
C TRP A 109 -8.34 -29.38 -4.75
N LYS A 110 -8.71 -30.26 -3.80
CA LYS A 110 -7.92 -31.45 -3.47
C LYS A 110 -8.04 -32.57 -4.50
N SER A 111 -9.13 -32.64 -5.28
CA SER A 111 -9.25 -33.61 -6.37
C SER A 111 -8.45 -33.22 -7.62
N LEU A 112 -8.06 -31.96 -7.74
CA LEU A 112 -7.17 -31.48 -8.79
C LEU A 112 -5.69 -31.80 -8.45
N PRO A 113 -4.81 -31.99 -9.45
CA PRO A 113 -3.39 -32.27 -9.26
C PRO A 113 -2.61 -31.00 -8.84
N VAL A 114 -3.05 -30.33 -7.78
CA VAL A 114 -2.48 -29.09 -7.25
C VAL A 114 -2.15 -29.27 -5.77
N SER A 115 -0.89 -29.04 -5.41
CA SER A 115 -0.45 -29.12 -4.02
C SER A 115 -1.00 -27.98 -3.16
N ASP A 116 -1.31 -28.25 -1.88
CA ASP A 116 -1.69 -27.22 -0.89
C ASP A 116 -0.66 -26.09 -0.77
N PHE A 117 0.62 -26.41 -0.94
CA PHE A 117 1.69 -25.42 -0.95
C PHE A 117 1.50 -24.40 -2.08
N ALA A 118 1.25 -24.88 -3.31
CA ALA A 118 1.04 -24.01 -4.46
C ALA A 118 -0.20 -23.12 -4.28
N THR A 119 -1.27 -23.62 -3.64
CA THR A 119 -2.50 -22.85 -3.39
C THR A 119 -2.30 -21.75 -2.35
N VAL A 120 -1.63 -22.03 -1.24
CA VAL A 120 -1.32 -20.98 -0.24
C VAL A 120 -0.33 -19.98 -0.81
N LEU A 121 0.69 -20.46 -1.53
CA LEU A 121 1.69 -19.60 -2.15
C LEU A 121 1.09 -18.69 -3.23
N SER A 122 0.10 -19.16 -4.02
CA SER A 122 -0.57 -18.30 -4.99
C SER A 122 -1.32 -17.14 -4.32
N LYS A 123 -1.94 -17.39 -3.16
CA LYS A 123 -2.61 -16.35 -2.37
C LYS A 123 -1.61 -15.35 -1.77
N ALA A 124 -0.49 -15.85 -1.23
CA ALA A 124 0.59 -15.00 -0.73
C ALA A 124 1.21 -14.15 -1.84
N LEU A 125 1.45 -14.71 -3.04
CA LEU A 125 1.94 -13.98 -4.20
C LEU A 125 0.94 -12.95 -4.71
N LEU A 126 -0.36 -13.26 -4.68
CA LEU A 126 -1.40 -12.29 -5.02
C LEU A 126 -1.33 -11.09 -4.07
N ALA A 127 -1.29 -11.34 -2.75
CA ALA A 127 -1.25 -10.32 -1.71
C ALA A 127 0.04 -9.48 -1.72
N LEU A 128 1.21 -10.11 -1.90
CA LEU A 128 2.52 -9.46 -1.77
C LEU A 128 3.02 -8.83 -3.07
N VAL A 129 2.59 -9.33 -4.24
CA VAL A 129 3.16 -8.92 -5.53
C VAL A 129 2.08 -8.40 -6.47
N VAL A 130 1.06 -9.20 -6.77
CA VAL A 130 0.09 -8.86 -7.83
C VAL A 130 -0.78 -7.67 -7.43
N ALA A 131 -1.37 -7.69 -6.23
CA ALA A 131 -2.22 -6.60 -5.75
C ALA A 131 -1.44 -5.28 -5.66
N PRO A 132 -0.24 -5.23 -5.04
CA PRO A 132 0.58 -4.01 -5.05
C PRO A 132 0.94 -3.53 -6.45
N LEU A 133 1.29 -4.42 -7.38
CA LEU A 133 1.66 -4.02 -8.74
C LEU A 133 0.49 -3.37 -9.49
N ILE A 134 -0.73 -3.91 -9.34
CA ILE A 134 -1.94 -3.33 -9.92
C ILE A 134 -2.21 -1.96 -9.33
N THR A 135 -2.17 -1.84 -8.00
CA THR A 135 -2.39 -0.55 -7.31
C THR A 135 -1.34 0.47 -7.71
N ILE A 136 -0.05 0.11 -7.78
CA ILE A 136 1.03 0.98 -8.26
C ILE A 136 0.75 1.47 -9.68
N GLY A 137 0.34 0.58 -10.59
CA GLY A 137 -0.02 0.94 -11.95
C GLY A 137 -1.16 1.97 -12.01
N ILE A 138 -2.21 1.76 -11.21
CA ILE A 138 -3.35 2.68 -11.12
C ILE A 138 -2.93 4.03 -10.50
N THR A 139 -2.09 4.01 -9.47
CA THR A 139 -1.53 5.22 -8.84
C THR A 139 -0.69 6.04 -9.83
N ILE A 140 0.16 5.38 -10.63
CA ILE A 140 0.96 6.06 -11.66
C ILE A 140 0.04 6.66 -12.73
N ALA A 141 -0.94 5.89 -13.22
CA ALA A 141 -1.89 6.37 -14.23
C ALA A 141 -2.70 7.56 -13.72
N LEU A 142 -3.21 7.48 -12.50
CA LEU A 142 -3.92 8.58 -11.84
C LEU A 142 -3.03 9.82 -11.74
N GLY A 143 -1.80 9.67 -11.23
CA GLY A 143 -0.86 10.79 -11.12
C GLY A 143 -0.60 11.47 -12.46
N LEU A 144 -0.40 10.69 -13.53
CA LEU A 144 -0.16 11.23 -14.87
C LEU A 144 -1.39 11.97 -15.43
N VAL A 145 -2.59 11.42 -15.23
CA VAL A 145 -3.85 12.09 -15.61
C VAL A 145 -4.00 13.40 -14.85
N MET A 146 -3.70 13.41 -13.54
CA MET A 146 -3.75 14.60 -12.71
C MET A 146 -2.72 15.67 -13.16
N LEU A 147 -1.49 15.25 -13.45
CA LEU A 147 -0.44 16.13 -13.96
C LEU A 147 -0.81 16.72 -15.33
N LEU A 148 -1.38 15.91 -16.22
CA LEU A 148 -1.86 16.37 -17.52
C LEU A 148 -2.98 17.41 -17.33
N ALA A 149 -3.96 17.12 -16.47
CA ALA A 149 -5.08 18.01 -16.21
C ALA A 149 -4.59 19.37 -15.68
N THR A 150 -3.63 19.39 -14.74
CA THR A 150 -3.07 20.65 -14.21
C THR A 150 -2.24 21.42 -15.24
N CYS A 151 -1.47 20.73 -16.09
CA CYS A 151 -0.74 21.38 -17.19
C CYS A 151 -1.70 22.02 -18.21
N LEU A 152 -2.81 21.33 -18.53
CA LEU A 152 -3.82 21.84 -19.45
C LEU A 152 -4.54 23.05 -18.87
N THR A 153 -4.93 23.03 -17.59
CA THR A 153 -5.59 24.20 -16.99
C THR A 153 -4.67 25.42 -16.95
N LEU A 154 -3.39 25.25 -16.63
CA LEU A 154 -2.43 26.34 -16.65
C LEU A 154 -2.17 26.88 -18.07
N LEU A 155 -2.18 25.99 -19.08
CA LEU A 155 -2.08 26.41 -20.48
C LEU A 155 -3.26 27.29 -20.89
N VAL A 156 -4.49 26.97 -20.47
CA VAL A 156 -5.67 27.82 -20.73
C VAL A 156 -5.53 29.21 -20.10
N HIS A 157 -4.82 29.32 -18.97
CA HIS A 157 -4.49 30.59 -18.32
C HIS A 157 -3.23 31.27 -18.91
N GLY A 158 -2.69 30.78 -20.03
CA GLY A 158 -1.55 31.38 -20.73
C GLY A 158 -0.17 30.94 -20.24
N THR A 159 -0.08 30.00 -19.31
CA THR A 159 1.20 29.48 -18.79
C THR A 159 1.50 28.08 -19.33
N ASN A 160 2.47 27.97 -20.24
CA ASN A 160 2.91 26.68 -20.76
C ASN A 160 3.98 26.05 -19.85
N LEU A 161 3.65 24.92 -19.21
CA LEU A 161 4.57 24.14 -18.37
C LEU A 161 5.10 22.86 -19.02
N PHE A 162 4.62 22.48 -20.20
CA PHE A 162 4.95 21.18 -20.81
C PHE A 162 6.44 20.99 -21.04
N GLY A 163 7.14 22.04 -21.49
CA GLY A 163 8.59 22.00 -21.70
C GLY A 163 9.36 21.69 -20.42
N GLU A 164 9.05 22.40 -19.34
CA GLU A 164 9.69 22.23 -18.03
C GLU A 164 9.37 20.84 -17.44
N VAL A 165 8.10 20.43 -17.48
CA VAL A 165 7.63 19.15 -16.95
C VAL A 165 8.27 17.96 -17.68
N LEU A 166 8.32 18.00 -19.00
CA LEU A 166 8.92 16.93 -19.81
C LEU A 166 10.45 16.90 -19.71
N SER A 167 11.08 18.05 -19.46
CA SER A 167 12.53 18.10 -19.23
C SER A 167 12.94 17.61 -17.84
N SER A 168 12.00 17.54 -16.89
CA SER A 168 12.28 17.15 -15.52
C SER A 168 12.56 15.65 -15.38
N PRO A 169 13.72 15.25 -14.84
CA PRO A 169 14.04 13.84 -14.59
C PRO A 169 13.06 13.16 -13.64
N ASP A 170 12.49 13.91 -12.70
CA ASP A 170 11.59 13.37 -11.67
C ASP A 170 10.28 12.82 -12.24
N LEU A 171 9.86 13.27 -13.43
CA LEU A 171 8.70 12.73 -14.13
C LEU A 171 8.89 11.24 -14.46
N TYR A 172 10.12 10.86 -14.80
CA TYR A 172 10.48 9.51 -15.19
C TYR A 172 10.99 8.68 -14.02
N LEU A 173 11.67 9.31 -13.06
CA LEU A 173 12.22 8.62 -11.90
C LEU A 173 11.15 8.30 -10.84
N SER A 174 10.13 9.14 -10.65
CA SER A 174 9.13 8.93 -9.59
C SER A 174 8.35 7.60 -9.73
N PRO A 175 7.89 7.18 -10.93
CA PRO A 175 7.24 5.88 -11.10
C PRO A 175 8.20 4.72 -10.84
N LEU A 176 9.47 4.87 -11.27
CA LEU A 176 10.51 3.87 -11.04
C LEU A 176 10.85 3.74 -9.56
N ARG A 177 10.93 4.85 -8.81
CA ARG A 177 11.09 4.85 -7.35
C ARG A 177 9.94 4.09 -6.69
N LEU A 178 8.70 4.35 -7.08
CA LEU A 178 7.52 3.67 -6.52
C LEU A 178 7.55 2.15 -6.79
N ILE A 179 7.88 1.74 -8.01
CA ILE A 179 8.06 0.31 -8.35
C ILE A 179 9.25 -0.28 -7.57
N GLY A 180 10.33 0.49 -7.42
CA GLY A 180 11.53 0.11 -6.68
C GLY A 180 11.32 -0.07 -5.17
N LEU A 181 10.19 0.39 -4.61
CA LEU A 181 9.79 0.12 -3.23
C LEU A 181 9.09 -1.23 -3.05
N LEU A 182 8.72 -1.92 -4.14
CA LEU A 182 8.03 -3.22 -4.06
C LEU A 182 8.81 -4.27 -3.25
N PRO A 183 10.15 -4.45 -3.38
CA PRO A 183 10.90 -5.38 -2.55
C PRO A 183 10.83 -5.05 -1.05
N VAL A 184 10.91 -3.75 -0.71
CA VAL A 184 10.77 -3.27 0.66
C VAL A 184 9.38 -3.60 1.18
N TYR A 185 8.34 -3.33 0.40
CA TYR A 185 6.95 -3.66 0.74
C TYR A 185 6.77 -5.17 0.98
N ILE A 186 7.28 -6.03 0.09
CA ILE A 186 7.14 -7.49 0.20
C ILE A 186 7.72 -7.97 1.53
N LEU A 187 8.98 -7.60 1.83
CA LEU A 187 9.63 -7.98 3.08
C LEU A 187 8.91 -7.40 4.30
N TRP A 188 8.36 -6.19 4.15
CA TRP A 188 7.68 -5.54 5.24
C TRP A 188 6.34 -6.16 5.59
N ALA A 189 5.55 -6.50 4.58
CA ALA A 189 4.19 -7.04 4.70
C ALA A 189 4.14 -8.56 4.97
N LEU A 190 5.25 -9.29 4.77
CA LEU A 190 5.35 -10.74 5.02
C LEU A 190 4.79 -11.21 6.38
N PRO A 191 5.12 -10.58 7.53
CA PRO A 191 4.57 -10.99 8.82
C PRO A 191 3.04 -10.88 8.86
N THR A 192 2.47 -9.79 8.35
CA THR A 192 1.02 -9.58 8.31
C THR A 192 0.34 -10.58 7.39
N VAL A 193 0.84 -10.77 6.17
CA VAL A 193 0.26 -11.73 5.21
C VAL A 193 0.34 -13.15 5.79
N GLY A 194 1.49 -13.52 6.38
CA GLY A 194 1.65 -14.81 7.03
C GLY A 194 0.68 -15.02 8.20
N TRP A 195 0.56 -14.04 9.09
CA TRP A 195 -0.38 -14.07 10.21
C TRP A 195 -1.82 -14.24 9.73
N LEU A 196 -2.25 -13.42 8.77
CA LEU A 196 -3.62 -13.42 8.27
C LEU A 196 -3.97 -14.74 7.57
N LEU A 197 -3.07 -15.28 6.74
CA LEU A 197 -3.28 -16.58 6.10
C LEU A 197 -3.29 -17.72 7.12
N MET A 198 -2.41 -17.67 8.13
CA MET A 198 -2.39 -18.66 9.21
C MET A 198 -3.71 -18.65 9.98
N VAL A 199 -4.18 -17.48 10.43
CA VAL A 199 -5.48 -17.35 11.13
C VAL A 199 -6.64 -17.75 10.21
N SER A 200 -6.61 -17.34 8.95
CA SER A 200 -7.61 -17.72 7.93
C SER A 200 -7.69 -19.24 7.75
N SER A 201 -6.58 -19.97 7.87
CA SER A 201 -6.55 -21.43 7.82
C SER A 201 -7.03 -22.13 9.10
N MET A 202 -6.94 -21.46 10.26
CA MET A 202 -7.19 -22.07 11.57
C MET A 202 -8.58 -21.76 12.14
N ALA A 203 -9.06 -20.53 11.95
CA ALA A 203 -10.27 -20.03 12.59
C ALA A 203 -11.52 -20.77 12.08
N ARG A 204 -12.37 -21.24 12.99
CA ARG A 204 -13.63 -21.93 12.64
C ARG A 204 -14.79 -20.97 12.40
N SER A 205 -14.79 -19.84 13.11
CA SER A 205 -15.77 -18.77 12.96
C SER A 205 -15.15 -17.43 13.38
N LYS A 206 -15.78 -16.32 12.97
CA LYS A 206 -15.39 -14.95 13.37
C LYS A 206 -13.90 -14.67 13.17
N VAL A 207 -13.37 -14.95 11.97
CA VAL A 207 -11.93 -14.85 11.64
C VAL A 207 -11.35 -13.49 11.99
N PHE A 208 -12.09 -12.41 11.75
CA PHE A 208 -11.67 -11.05 12.11
C PHE A 208 -11.37 -10.87 13.59
N LEU A 209 -12.21 -11.44 14.47
CA LEU A 209 -12.00 -11.35 15.92
C LEU A 209 -10.74 -12.09 16.35
N TRP A 210 -10.40 -13.22 15.73
CA TRP A 210 -9.14 -13.90 16.00
C TRP A 210 -7.93 -13.16 15.43
N ALA A 211 -8.04 -12.67 14.19
CA ALA A 211 -6.94 -11.99 13.51
C ALA A 211 -6.54 -10.67 14.19
N VAL A 212 -7.52 -9.87 14.60
CA VAL A 212 -7.31 -8.56 15.23
C VAL A 212 -7.35 -8.65 16.76
N GLY A 213 -8.30 -9.40 17.30
CA GLY A 213 -8.51 -9.49 18.74
C GLY A 213 -7.34 -10.18 19.45
N THR A 214 -6.72 -11.22 18.86
CA THR A 214 -5.59 -11.90 19.53
C THR A 214 -4.40 -10.95 19.77
N PRO A 215 -3.85 -10.25 18.76
CA PRO A 215 -2.75 -9.30 19.00
C PRO A 215 -3.14 -8.14 19.93
N VAL A 216 -4.37 -7.61 19.80
CA VAL A 216 -4.85 -6.48 20.61
C VAL A 216 -5.03 -6.89 22.07
N ILE A 217 -5.70 -8.01 22.34
CA ILE A 217 -5.92 -8.50 23.72
C ILE A 217 -4.59 -8.83 24.39
N ILE A 218 -3.65 -9.48 23.67
CA ILE A 218 -2.32 -9.75 24.22
C ILE A 218 -1.62 -8.44 24.58
N THR A 219 -1.69 -7.42 23.72
CA THR A 219 -1.10 -6.10 24.00
C THR A 219 -1.74 -5.45 25.24
N LEU A 220 -3.07 -5.49 25.35
CA LEU A 220 -3.79 -4.93 26.50
C LEU A 220 -3.44 -5.67 27.80
N LEU A 221 -3.30 -6.99 27.77
CA LEU A 221 -2.87 -7.79 28.91
C LEU A 221 -1.44 -7.45 29.32
N LEU A 222 -0.53 -7.23 28.38
CA LEU A 222 0.84 -6.79 28.67
C LEU A 222 0.87 -5.39 29.29
N VAL A 223 0.10 -4.44 28.77
CA VAL A 223 -0.01 -3.09 29.34
C VAL A 223 -0.58 -3.15 30.76
N TRP A 224 -1.63 -3.97 30.97
CA TRP A 224 -2.20 -4.18 32.29
C TRP A 224 -1.19 -4.83 33.24
N ALA A 225 -0.49 -5.89 32.82
CA ALA A 225 0.51 -6.58 33.66
C ALA A 225 1.67 -5.66 34.03
N GLN A 226 2.15 -4.83 33.09
CA GLN A 226 3.18 -3.84 33.36
C GLN A 226 2.72 -2.82 34.41
N LYS A 227 1.48 -2.32 34.32
CA LYS A 227 0.95 -1.30 35.26
C LYS A 227 0.51 -1.87 36.61
N ALA A 228 -0.11 -3.04 36.63
CA ALA A 228 -0.71 -3.63 37.82
C ALA A 228 0.27 -4.50 38.61
N LEU A 229 1.16 -5.24 37.92
CA LEU A 229 2.10 -6.18 38.54
C LEU A 229 3.54 -5.66 38.54
N MET A 230 3.78 -4.44 38.04
CA MET A 230 5.11 -3.88 37.80
C MET A 230 6.01 -4.85 37.01
N PHE A 231 5.40 -5.60 36.10
CA PHE A 231 6.11 -6.59 35.30
C PHE A 231 7.10 -5.87 34.38
N GLY A 232 8.37 -6.27 34.39
CA GLY A 232 9.47 -5.61 33.67
C GLY A 232 9.44 -5.74 32.14
N VAL A 233 8.25 -5.94 31.55
CA VAL A 233 8.06 -6.04 30.10
C VAL A 233 7.63 -4.69 29.55
N ASP A 234 8.31 -4.23 28.51
CA ASP A 234 7.92 -3.03 27.77
C ASP A 234 6.75 -3.35 26.83
N ALA A 235 5.54 -3.10 27.31
CA ALA A 235 4.33 -3.35 26.54
C ALA A 235 4.18 -2.40 25.33
N LEU A 236 4.75 -1.19 25.41
CA LEU A 236 4.76 -0.23 24.30
C LEU A 236 5.67 -0.70 23.18
N TRP A 237 6.86 -1.23 23.52
CA TRP A 237 7.74 -1.85 22.54
C TRP A 237 7.05 -3.02 21.83
N PHE A 238 6.35 -3.89 22.57
CA PHE A 238 5.60 -5.01 21.99
C PHE A 238 4.50 -4.51 21.04
N ALA A 239 3.71 -3.52 21.48
CA ALA A 239 2.65 -2.94 20.65
C ALA A 239 3.21 -2.39 19.33
N TYR A 240 4.30 -1.63 19.41
CA TYR A 240 4.87 -0.95 18.26
C TYR A 240 5.61 -1.88 17.28
N HIS A 241 6.39 -2.84 17.78
CA HIS A 241 7.20 -3.72 16.94
C HIS A 241 6.50 -5.00 16.51
N ILE A 242 5.53 -5.49 17.30
CA ILE A 242 4.87 -6.78 17.05
C ILE A 242 3.43 -6.53 16.61
N THR A 243 2.61 -5.89 17.44
CA THR A 243 1.17 -5.74 17.16
C THR A 243 0.91 -4.87 15.93
N ASN A 244 1.49 -3.67 15.88
CA ASN A 244 1.38 -2.80 14.72
C ASN A 244 1.98 -3.44 13.47
N ARG A 245 3.10 -4.17 13.63
CA ARG A 245 3.72 -4.85 12.50
C ARG A 245 2.84 -5.96 11.93
N ILE A 246 2.22 -6.76 12.79
CA ILE A 246 1.35 -7.86 12.37
C ILE A 246 0.03 -7.32 11.78
N LEU A 247 -0.54 -6.24 12.32
CA LEU A 247 -1.85 -5.74 11.86
C LEU A 247 -1.77 -4.75 10.70
N LEU A 248 -0.76 -3.88 10.68
CA LEU A 248 -0.66 -2.75 9.76
C LEU A 248 0.47 -2.89 8.74
N GLY A 249 1.25 -3.98 8.76
CA GLY A 249 2.39 -4.19 7.87
C GLY A 249 2.03 -4.24 6.38
N VAL A 250 0.79 -4.59 6.02
CA VAL A 250 0.29 -4.55 4.63
C VAL A 250 -0.02 -3.15 4.12
N ALA A 251 -0.16 -2.15 5.00
CA ALA A 251 -0.36 -0.76 4.60
C ALA A 251 0.94 -0.21 3.98
N PRO A 252 0.90 0.28 2.73
CA PRO A 252 2.08 0.88 2.10
C PRO A 252 2.64 2.04 2.91
N GLY A 253 3.96 2.09 3.06
CA GLY A 253 4.62 3.13 3.83
C GLY A 253 4.53 2.97 5.35
N SER A 254 3.93 1.89 5.88
CA SER A 254 3.90 1.64 7.33
C SER A 254 5.28 1.54 7.98
N TRP A 255 6.33 1.26 7.20
CA TRP A 255 7.72 1.29 7.66
C TRP A 255 8.28 2.69 7.88
N LEU A 256 7.68 3.72 7.26
CA LEU A 256 8.16 5.10 7.38
C LEU A 256 7.99 5.63 8.80
N VAL A 257 7.09 5.06 9.61
CA VAL A 257 6.96 5.39 11.04
C VAL A 257 8.27 5.10 11.79
N PHE A 258 9.06 4.12 11.35
CA PHE A 258 10.37 3.77 11.91
C PHE A 258 11.53 4.57 11.29
N GLY A 259 11.24 5.40 10.28
CA GLY A 259 12.23 6.20 9.54
C GLY A 259 11.90 7.68 9.49
N GLY A 260 10.87 8.15 10.20
CA GLY A 260 10.37 9.52 10.14
C GLY A 260 11.46 10.58 10.37
N ASP A 261 12.29 10.36 11.39
CA ASP A 261 13.42 11.23 11.70
C ASP A 261 14.41 11.33 10.54
N ARG A 262 14.67 10.22 9.83
CA ARG A 262 15.58 10.21 8.68
C ARG A 262 15.03 11.00 7.50
N ILE A 263 13.72 10.92 7.27
CA ILE A 263 13.04 11.69 6.21
C ILE A 263 13.10 13.18 6.55
N HIS A 264 12.80 13.54 7.79
CA HIS A 264 12.86 14.93 8.25
C HIS A 264 14.28 15.49 8.12
N LEU A 265 15.29 14.79 8.62
CA LEU A 265 16.70 15.20 8.50
C LEU A 265 17.13 15.33 7.02
N ALA A 266 16.79 14.35 6.18
CA ALA A 266 17.14 14.37 4.76
C ALA A 266 16.48 15.55 4.01
N HIS A 267 15.22 15.85 4.30
CA HIS A 267 14.50 16.93 3.61
C HIS A 267 14.83 18.32 4.18
N ALA A 268 14.82 18.47 5.51
CA ALA A 268 14.99 19.75 6.19
C ALA A 268 16.46 20.21 6.20
N GLU A 269 17.40 19.31 6.50
CA GLU A 269 18.82 19.69 6.66
C GLU A 269 19.60 19.53 5.35
N ARG A 270 19.34 18.46 4.60
CA ARG A 270 20.08 18.14 3.37
C ARG A 270 19.39 18.62 2.09
N LYS A 271 18.23 19.27 2.21
CA LYS A 271 17.44 19.83 1.09
C LYS A 271 17.16 18.81 -0.03
N LEU A 272 17.07 17.52 0.32
CA LEU A 272 16.74 16.48 -0.65
C LEU A 272 15.28 16.62 -1.08
N PRO A 273 14.95 16.38 -2.37
CA PRO A 273 13.57 16.24 -2.80
C PRO A 273 12.84 15.20 -1.94
N LEU A 274 11.58 15.48 -1.57
CA LEU A 274 10.78 14.58 -0.74
C LEU A 274 10.72 13.14 -1.29
N PRO A 275 10.53 12.90 -2.61
CA PRO A 275 10.51 11.55 -3.16
C PRO A 275 11.82 10.77 -2.91
N ASP A 276 12.97 11.44 -3.00
CA ASP A 276 14.28 10.84 -2.75
C ASP A 276 14.50 10.56 -1.27
N ALA A 277 14.11 11.49 -0.40
CA ALA A 277 14.19 11.30 1.05
C ALA A 277 13.37 10.07 1.49
N ILE A 278 12.14 9.93 0.98
CA ILE A 278 11.27 8.78 1.27
C ILE A 278 11.85 7.49 0.71
N PHE A 279 12.35 7.51 -0.52
CA PHE A 279 12.93 6.33 -1.17
C PHE A 279 14.15 5.80 -0.41
N ASN A 280 15.08 6.69 -0.07
CA ASN A 280 16.29 6.36 0.68
C ASN A 280 15.98 5.89 2.10
N ALA A 281 15.06 6.57 2.79
CA ALA A 281 14.62 6.16 4.13
C ALA A 281 13.99 4.76 4.09
N SER A 282 13.18 4.47 3.07
CA SER A 282 12.55 3.15 2.88
C SER A 282 13.56 2.03 2.74
N TRP A 283 14.56 2.18 1.86
CA TRP A 283 15.62 1.17 1.69
C TRP A 283 16.48 1.01 2.93
N SER A 284 16.73 2.10 3.67
CA SER A 284 17.50 2.04 4.92
C SER A 284 16.84 1.19 6.01
N THR A 285 15.54 0.88 5.91
CA THR A 285 14.86 -0.03 6.85
C THR A 285 15.34 -1.48 6.72
N LEU A 286 15.81 -1.90 5.54
CA LEU A 286 16.30 -3.26 5.30
C LEU A 286 17.67 -3.53 5.94
N ALA A 287 18.40 -2.48 6.33
CA ALA A 287 19.66 -2.62 7.06
C ALA A 287 19.45 -3.10 8.51
N GLY A 288 18.23 -2.97 9.03
CA GLY A 288 17.91 -3.40 10.39
C GLY A 288 17.59 -4.90 10.50
N PRO A 289 18.00 -5.58 11.59
CA PRO A 289 17.71 -7.01 11.79
C PRO A 289 16.20 -7.28 11.94
N GLY A 290 15.42 -6.30 12.42
CA GLY A 290 13.99 -6.46 12.67
C GLY A 290 13.17 -6.83 11.44
N VAL A 291 13.54 -6.33 10.25
CA VAL A 291 12.82 -6.67 9.01
C VAL A 291 13.01 -8.14 8.65
N TRP A 292 14.23 -8.65 8.80
CA TRP A 292 14.57 -10.05 8.49
C TRP A 292 13.96 -11.03 9.47
N ILE A 293 13.96 -10.70 10.77
CA ILE A 293 13.27 -11.48 11.80
C ILE A 293 11.77 -11.53 11.50
N GLY A 294 11.17 -10.40 11.15
CA GLY A 294 9.78 -10.34 10.72
C GLY A 294 9.50 -11.19 9.48
N ALA A 295 10.34 -11.07 8.44
CA ALA A 295 10.19 -11.86 7.21
C ALA A 295 10.27 -13.37 7.49
N LEU A 296 11.21 -13.80 8.32
CA LEU A 296 11.33 -15.19 8.74
C LEU A 296 10.09 -15.66 9.51
N ALA A 297 9.58 -14.85 10.44
CA ALA A 297 8.33 -15.15 11.15
C ALA A 297 7.15 -15.27 10.18
N GLY A 298 7.05 -14.37 9.20
CA GLY A 298 6.05 -14.43 8.12
C GLY A 298 6.10 -15.74 7.33
N ILE A 299 7.30 -16.17 6.92
CA ILE A 299 7.50 -17.43 6.20
C ILE A 299 7.06 -18.63 7.03
N VAL A 300 7.43 -18.66 8.32
CA VAL A 300 7.01 -19.72 9.25
C VAL A 300 5.48 -19.77 9.39
N MET A 301 4.82 -18.62 9.51
CA MET A 301 3.35 -18.56 9.59
C MET A 301 2.68 -19.02 8.27
N ILE A 302 3.25 -18.70 7.11
CA ILE A 302 2.77 -19.23 5.81
C ILE A 302 2.94 -20.76 5.77
N ALA A 303 4.08 -21.29 6.22
CA ALA A 303 4.30 -22.74 6.29
C ALA A 303 3.30 -23.42 7.24
N MET A 304 2.98 -22.78 8.36
CA MET A 304 1.95 -23.23 9.29
C MET A 304 0.56 -23.23 8.64
N ALA A 305 0.23 -22.23 7.83
CA ALA A 305 -1.03 -22.20 7.07
C ALA A 305 -1.13 -23.37 6.08
N VAL A 306 -0.03 -23.70 5.38
CA VAL A 306 0.04 -24.87 4.48
C VAL A 306 -0.18 -26.16 5.26
N TYR A 307 0.46 -26.31 6.41
CA TYR A 307 0.32 -27.49 7.26
C TYR A 307 -1.10 -27.65 7.80
N MET A 308 -1.73 -26.57 8.26
CA MET A 308 -3.11 -26.59 8.77
C MET A 308 -4.12 -26.96 7.68
N ARG A 309 -3.90 -26.48 6.45
CA ARG A 309 -4.73 -26.85 5.28
C ARG A 309 -4.69 -28.34 4.96
N ARG A 310 -3.53 -28.99 5.15
CA ARG A 310 -3.41 -30.45 4.93
C ARG A 310 -4.23 -31.26 5.92
N ARG A 311 -4.21 -30.90 7.22
CA ARG A 311 -4.78 -31.73 8.30
C ARG A 311 -6.26 -31.51 8.60
N ARG A 312 -6.83 -30.36 8.27
CA ARG A 312 -8.22 -30.03 8.61
C ARG A 312 -9.14 -30.28 7.40
N GLU A 313 -9.39 -31.55 7.12
CA GLU A 313 -10.31 -32.01 6.06
C GLU A 313 -11.78 -32.07 6.50
N GLU A 314 -12.02 -32.05 7.81
CA GLU A 314 -13.34 -32.37 8.37
C GLU A 314 -13.84 -31.23 9.27
N VAL A 315 -14.83 -30.49 8.76
CA VAL A 315 -15.98 -29.98 9.54
C VAL A 315 -17.23 -30.07 8.66
#